data_AF-A0A9P1E0V4-F1
#
_entry.id   AF-A0A9P1E0V4-F1
#
_cell.length_a   1.000
_cell.length_b   1.000
_cell.length_c   1.000
_cell.angle_alpha   90.00
_cell.angle_beta   90.00
_cell.angle_gamma   90.00
#
_symmetry.space_group_name_H-M   'P 1'
#
loop_
_entity.id
_entity.type
_entity.pdbx_description
1 polymer ?
#
loop_
_entity_poly.entity_id
_entity_poly.type
_entity_poly.pdbx_seq_one_letter_code
_entity_poly.pdbx_strand_id
1 'polypeptide(L)'
;MGELSPQIFTAQRGLTLEDFRICFDVGKSSSESISQWLKFAFERQVERLELDLLEFGCHMSLPGNVHVFPDKFLFQNPRVLHRHHPPITCTTLFNFKSLKSLSFKNVHVSDEAIEFFVHNCPFHEQIFLYSIEKLSNLEVCGSSLALKHLELCCIYDFISLEVSAPNHTSLSVGTTNGLVLRNVSMLVDIHICCGKVEIPLLVAALICCLSQLQILSLWLEIHQARHIVLLNFPDMPKLKKLVLSFQANRDESVLQLTIES
;
A
#
# COMPACT_ATOMS: atom_id res chain seq x y z
N MET A 1 -9.30 -28.30 24.28
CA MET A 1 -8.29 -27.73 25.19
C MET A 1 -6.98 -27.66 24.44
N GLY A 2 -6.54 -26.44 24.16
CA GLY A 2 -5.35 -26.13 23.38
C GLY A 2 -5.21 -24.62 23.39
N GLU A 3 -4.92 -24.06 24.56
CA GLU A 3 -4.62 -22.64 24.71
C GLU A 3 -3.30 -22.35 23.98
N LEU A 4 -3.39 -21.67 22.83
CA LEU A 4 -2.24 -21.02 22.23
C LEU A 4 -1.98 -19.74 23.04
N SER A 5 -1.01 -19.81 23.94
CA SER A 5 -0.56 -18.66 24.71
C SER A 5 0.03 -17.62 23.75
N PRO A 6 -0.37 -16.34 23.81
CA PRO A 6 0.29 -15.29 23.06
C PRO A 6 1.72 -15.14 23.57
N GLN A 7 2.71 -15.27 22.69
CA GLN A 7 4.10 -14.95 23.02
C GLN A 7 4.23 -13.43 23.14
N ILE A 8 4.11 -12.92 24.36
CA ILE A 8 4.30 -11.50 24.69
C ILE A 8 5.81 -11.25 24.79
N PHE A 9 6.38 -10.57 23.80
CA PHE A 9 7.74 -10.04 23.90
C PHE A 9 7.75 -8.87 24.90
N THR A 10 8.36 -9.06 26.06
CA THR A 10 8.55 -7.99 27.06
C THR A 10 9.76 -7.14 26.65
N ALA A 11 9.50 -5.97 26.06
CA ALA A 11 10.56 -5.06 25.64
C ALA A 11 11.23 -4.35 26.84
N GLN A 12 12.52 -4.63 27.05
CA GLN A 12 13.36 -3.97 28.05
C GLN A 12 13.37 -2.44 27.89
N ARG A 13 13.42 -1.74 29.02
CA ARG A 13 13.34 -0.27 29.13
C ARG A 13 14.72 0.34 28.84
N GLY A 14 15.01 0.66 27.58
CA GLY A 14 16.25 1.33 27.19
C GLY A 14 16.66 1.18 25.73
N LEU A 15 16.16 0.17 25.02
CA LEU A 15 16.38 -0.01 23.58
C LEU A 15 15.22 0.63 22.81
N THR A 16 15.55 1.55 21.90
CA THR A 16 14.63 2.00 20.86
C THR A 16 14.20 0.78 20.06
N LEU A 17 12.90 0.50 20.03
CA LEU A 17 12.39 -0.65 19.31
C LEU A 17 12.35 -0.28 17.82
N GLU A 18 13.29 -0.79 17.03
CA GLU A 18 13.36 -0.47 15.60
C GLU A 18 12.15 -1.04 14.86
N ASP A 19 11.83 -2.31 15.11
CA ASP A 19 10.75 -3.03 14.43
C ASP A 19 9.66 -3.47 15.42
N PHE A 20 8.41 -3.12 15.13
CA PHE A 20 7.24 -3.65 15.83
C PHE A 20 6.28 -4.28 14.84
N ARG A 21 6.18 -5.60 14.90
CA ARG A 21 5.39 -6.42 13.99
C ARG A 21 4.41 -7.28 14.77
N ILE A 22 3.15 -7.21 14.37
CA ILE A 22 2.08 -8.08 14.86
C ILE A 22 1.44 -8.73 13.66
N CYS A 23 1.47 -10.06 13.62
CA CYS A 23 0.80 -10.87 12.61
C CYS A 23 -0.10 -11.85 13.34
N PHE A 24 -1.40 -11.58 13.34
CA PHE A 24 -2.36 -12.43 14.01
C PHE A 24 -3.73 -12.28 13.38
N ASP A 25 -4.42 -13.39 13.20
CA ASP A 25 -5.82 -13.41 12.79
C ASP A 25 -6.71 -12.99 13.96
N VAL A 26 -7.14 -11.73 13.98
CA VAL A 26 -7.95 -11.22 15.08
C VAL A 26 -9.40 -11.03 14.64
N GLY A 27 -10.31 -11.80 15.24
CA GLY A 27 -11.74 -11.51 15.18
C GLY A 27 -12.08 -10.15 15.81
N LYS A 28 -13.28 -9.64 15.50
CA LYS A 28 -13.79 -8.30 15.87
C LYS A 28 -13.66 -7.89 17.35
N SER A 29 -13.50 -8.84 18.27
CA SER A 29 -13.52 -8.64 19.73
C SER A 29 -12.28 -7.95 20.31
N SER A 30 -11.36 -7.46 19.48
CA SER A 30 -9.98 -7.16 19.86
C SER A 30 -9.52 -5.72 19.65
N SER A 31 -10.43 -4.82 19.27
CA SER A 31 -10.07 -3.44 18.90
C SER A 31 -9.34 -2.66 20.00
N GLU A 32 -9.66 -2.94 21.26
CA GLU A 32 -8.97 -2.36 22.41
C GLU A 32 -7.51 -2.85 22.50
N SER A 33 -7.27 -4.14 22.21
CA SER A 33 -5.90 -4.70 22.19
C SER A 33 -5.07 -4.09 21.06
N ILE A 34 -5.65 -3.95 19.86
CA ILE A 34 -4.98 -3.32 18.72
C ILE A 34 -4.65 -1.86 19.02
N SER A 35 -5.58 -1.12 19.63
CA SER A 35 -5.34 0.26 20.07
C SER A 35 -4.18 0.35 21.08
N GLN A 36 -4.07 -0.61 22.01
CA GLN A 36 -2.96 -0.67 22.97
C GLN A 36 -1.63 -1.00 22.30
N TRP A 37 -1.61 -1.91 21.33
CA TRP A 37 -0.41 -2.24 20.56
C TRP A 37 0.10 -1.04 19.75
N LEU A 38 -0.79 -0.34 19.05
CA LEU A 38 -0.46 0.88 18.31
C LEU A 38 0.06 1.97 19.24
N LYS A 39 -0.60 2.19 20.39
CA LYS A 39 -0.14 3.14 21.40
C LYS A 39 1.28 2.78 21.88
N PHE A 40 1.53 1.52 22.19
CA PHE A 40 2.85 1.05 22.60
C PHE A 40 3.92 1.31 21.53
N ALA A 41 3.62 1.01 20.25
CA ALA A 41 4.52 1.24 19.13
C ALA A 41 4.88 2.74 18.99
N PHE A 42 3.87 3.61 19.08
CA PHE A 42 4.06 5.04 18.94
C PHE A 42 4.80 5.67 20.14
N GLU A 43 4.56 5.19 21.36
CA GLU A 43 5.32 5.61 22.55
C GLU A 43 6.80 5.22 22.47
N ARG A 44 7.12 4.11 21.78
CA ARG A 44 8.49 3.64 21.54
C ARG A 44 9.16 4.27 20.32
N GLN A 45 8.43 5.09 19.54
CA GLN A 45 8.92 5.74 18.33
C GLN A 45 9.57 4.76 17.36
N VAL A 46 8.87 3.67 17.05
CA VAL A 46 9.40 2.62 16.17
C VAL A 46 9.73 3.12 14.78
N GLU A 47 10.72 2.49 14.14
CA GLU A 47 11.08 2.78 12.75
C GLU A 47 10.19 2.01 11.77
N ARG A 48 9.80 0.78 12.11
CA ARG A 48 8.91 -0.04 11.29
C ARG A 48 7.72 -0.53 12.11
N LEU A 49 6.54 -0.29 11.58
CA LEU A 49 5.28 -0.77 12.13
C LEU A 49 4.60 -1.68 11.12
N GLU A 50 4.39 -2.94 11.49
CA GLU A 50 3.58 -3.90 10.71
C GLU A 50 2.43 -4.43 11.56
N LEU A 51 1.21 -4.25 11.07
CA LEU A 51 0.00 -4.84 11.62
C LEU A 51 -0.68 -5.65 10.52
N ASP A 52 -0.52 -6.96 10.58
CA ASP A 52 -1.06 -7.93 9.64
C ASP A 52 -2.19 -8.72 10.33
N LEU A 53 -3.43 -8.37 9.98
CA LEU A 53 -4.65 -8.94 10.55
C LEU A 53 -5.40 -9.83 9.56
N LEU A 54 -4.72 -10.39 8.56
CA LEU A 54 -5.34 -11.27 7.57
C LEU A 54 -5.72 -12.62 8.17
N GLU A 55 -6.96 -13.03 7.97
CA GLU A 55 -7.49 -14.33 8.38
C GLU A 55 -6.89 -15.45 7.50
N PHE A 56 -6.19 -16.41 8.10
CA PHE A 56 -5.53 -17.56 7.42
C PHE A 56 -4.62 -17.23 6.22
N GLY A 57 -4.11 -15.99 6.12
CA GLY A 57 -3.34 -15.56 4.94
C GLY A 57 -4.17 -15.48 3.65
N CYS A 58 -5.49 -15.52 3.75
CA CYS A 58 -6.39 -15.37 2.61
C CYS A 58 -6.36 -13.93 2.11
N HIS A 59 -6.16 -13.76 0.80
CA HIS A 59 -6.07 -12.49 0.09
C HIS A 59 -7.38 -11.68 0.05
N MET A 60 -8.48 -12.20 0.60
CA MET A 60 -9.80 -11.60 0.56
C MET A 60 -10.44 -11.75 1.94
N SER A 61 -10.38 -10.70 2.77
CA SER A 61 -11.21 -10.66 3.97
C SER A 61 -12.68 -10.47 3.57
N LEU A 62 -13.59 -11.16 4.26
CA LEU A 62 -15.03 -10.96 4.06
C LEU A 62 -15.39 -9.52 4.45
N PRO A 63 -16.24 -8.83 3.66
CA PRO A 63 -16.71 -7.49 3.97
C PRO A 63 -17.25 -7.42 5.40
N GLY A 64 -16.77 -6.44 6.17
CA GLY A 64 -17.22 -6.19 7.52
C GLY A 64 -16.39 -6.84 8.63
N ASN A 65 -15.26 -7.52 8.36
CA ASN A 65 -14.32 -8.01 9.39
C ASN A 65 -13.01 -7.21 9.44
N VAL A 66 -13.07 -5.90 9.19
CA VAL A 66 -11.88 -5.04 9.13
C VAL A 66 -11.77 -4.16 10.37
N HIS A 67 -10.57 -4.10 10.94
CA HIS A 67 -10.30 -3.26 12.10
C HIS A 67 -10.05 -1.81 11.67
N VAL A 68 -10.75 -0.85 12.27
CA VAL A 68 -10.58 0.57 11.94
C VAL A 68 -9.42 1.16 12.73
N PHE A 69 -8.49 1.81 12.02
CA PHE A 69 -7.39 2.54 12.61
C PHE A 69 -7.93 3.69 13.48
N PRO A 70 -7.45 3.83 14.74
CA PRO A 70 -7.91 4.88 15.64
C PRO A 70 -7.29 6.25 15.32
N ASP A 71 -7.94 7.02 14.44
CA ASP A 71 -7.55 8.37 14.00
C ASP A 71 -7.25 9.37 15.13
N LYS A 72 -7.80 9.14 16.33
CA LYS A 72 -7.46 9.88 17.56
C LYS A 72 -5.96 9.93 17.86
N PHE A 73 -5.18 8.96 17.37
CA PHE A 73 -3.72 8.94 17.54
C PHE A 73 -3.00 9.99 16.69
N LEU A 74 -3.62 10.42 15.59
CA LEU A 74 -3.07 11.41 14.67
C LEU A 74 -3.62 12.79 14.98
N PHE A 75 -4.93 12.88 15.28
CA PHE A 75 -5.63 14.15 15.43
C PHE A 75 -6.11 14.36 16.87
N GLN A 76 -5.47 15.29 17.61
CA GLN A 76 -5.93 15.68 18.96
C GLN A 76 -7.28 16.43 18.95
N ASN A 77 -7.72 16.95 17.79
CA ASN A 77 -9.03 17.60 17.61
C ASN A 77 -9.54 17.41 16.16
N PRO A 78 -10.32 16.35 15.86
CA PRO A 78 -10.74 16.01 14.49
C PRO A 78 -11.78 16.98 13.88
N ARG A 79 -12.19 18.05 14.60
CA ARG A 79 -13.25 18.97 14.15
C ARG A 79 -12.82 19.93 13.03
N VAL A 80 -11.55 19.95 12.62
CA VAL A 80 -11.03 20.87 11.60
C VAL A 80 -10.15 20.11 10.61
N LEU A 81 -10.77 19.31 9.75
CA LEU A 81 -10.13 18.81 8.53
C LEU A 81 -10.91 19.38 7.35
N HIS A 82 -10.58 20.63 6.96
CA HIS A 82 -11.05 21.19 5.70
C HIS A 82 -10.09 20.76 4.58
N ARG A 83 -10.67 20.23 3.50
CA ARG A 83 -10.05 19.53 2.37
C ARG A 83 -8.92 20.21 1.61
N HIS A 84 -8.41 21.38 2.00
CA HIS A 84 -7.42 22.06 1.16
C HIS A 84 -6.18 22.65 1.82
N HIS A 85 -6.04 22.73 3.14
CA HIS A 85 -4.76 23.10 3.76
C HIS A 85 -4.56 22.37 5.09
N PRO A 86 -3.36 21.82 5.40
CA PRO A 86 -3.11 21.26 6.71
C PRO A 86 -3.17 22.41 7.73
N PRO A 87 -3.86 22.24 8.88
CA PRO A 87 -3.65 23.13 10.00
C PRO A 87 -2.16 23.08 10.32
N ILE A 88 -1.50 24.23 10.21
CA ILE A 88 -0.04 24.41 10.37
C ILE A 88 0.47 23.93 11.75
N THR A 89 -0.41 23.53 12.67
CA THR A 89 -0.09 22.91 13.96
C THR A 89 -1.13 21.86 14.37
N CYS A 90 -1.19 20.72 13.67
CA CYS A 90 -1.78 19.52 14.29
C CYS A 90 -0.82 19.05 15.40
N THR A 91 -1.16 19.32 16.66
CA THR A 91 -0.49 18.66 17.78
C THR A 91 -0.87 17.20 17.75
N THR A 92 0.07 16.34 17.38
CA THR A 92 -0.12 14.89 17.35
C THR A 92 0.06 14.34 18.76
N LEU A 93 -0.70 13.30 19.14
CA LEU A 93 -0.47 12.64 20.44
C LEU A 93 0.92 12.00 20.53
N PHE A 94 1.45 11.56 19.39
CA PHE A 94 2.74 10.90 19.30
C PHE A 94 3.65 11.60 18.30
N ASN A 95 4.96 11.38 18.46
CA ASN A 95 5.97 11.84 17.52
C ASN A 95 6.29 10.72 16.52
N PHE A 96 6.03 10.94 15.24
CA PHE A 96 6.24 9.95 14.18
C PHE A 96 7.56 10.14 13.42
N LYS A 97 8.46 11.01 13.91
CA LYS A 97 9.70 11.36 13.20
C LYS A 97 10.62 10.18 12.91
N SER A 98 10.58 9.12 13.70
CA SER A 98 11.41 7.93 13.52
C SER A 98 10.83 6.94 12.50
N LEU A 99 9.54 7.04 12.15
CA LEU A 99 8.83 6.04 11.38
C LEU A 99 9.29 6.07 9.91
N LYS A 100 9.89 4.96 9.46
CA LYS A 100 10.41 4.72 8.11
C LYS A 100 9.51 3.81 7.28
N SER A 101 8.81 2.87 7.91
CA SER A 101 7.98 1.89 7.22
C SER A 101 6.65 1.66 7.95
N LEU A 102 5.56 1.69 7.20
CA LEU A 102 4.21 1.38 7.69
C LEU A 102 3.61 0.26 6.84
N SER A 103 3.19 -0.84 7.47
CA SER A 103 2.50 -1.93 6.81
C SER A 103 1.22 -2.27 7.56
N PHE A 104 0.09 -2.14 6.85
CA PHE A 104 -1.23 -2.42 7.36
C PHE A 104 -1.94 -3.39 6.42
N LYS A 105 -2.26 -4.57 6.93
CA LYS A 105 -3.03 -5.57 6.20
C LYS A 105 -4.31 -5.89 6.95
N ASN A 106 -5.44 -5.74 6.28
CA ASN A 106 -6.77 -5.87 6.89
C ASN A 106 -7.02 -4.87 8.04
N VAL A 107 -6.48 -3.66 7.90
CA VAL A 107 -6.72 -2.52 8.81
C VAL A 107 -7.27 -1.37 7.97
N HIS A 108 -8.48 -0.92 8.27
CA HIS A 108 -9.10 0.21 7.59
C HIS A 108 -8.49 1.51 8.09
N VAL A 109 -7.88 2.27 7.19
CA VAL A 109 -7.26 3.57 7.46
C VAL A 109 -7.98 4.61 6.62
N SER A 110 -8.30 5.76 7.21
CA SER A 110 -8.92 6.88 6.49
C SER A 110 -7.94 7.53 5.51
N ASP A 111 -8.47 8.14 4.45
CA ASP A 111 -7.70 8.90 3.47
C ASP A 111 -6.83 9.95 4.18
N GLU A 112 -7.41 10.66 5.18
CA GLU A 112 -6.72 11.68 5.97
C GLU A 112 -5.58 11.12 6.83
N ALA A 113 -5.73 9.90 7.36
CA ALA A 113 -4.68 9.24 8.12
C ALA A 113 -3.50 8.83 7.22
N ILE A 114 -3.76 8.35 6.01
CA ILE A 114 -2.71 8.01 5.03
C ILE A 114 -1.95 9.28 4.62
N GLU A 115 -2.67 10.35 4.28
CA GLU A 115 -2.07 11.65 3.96
C GLU A 115 -1.22 12.17 5.13
N PHE A 116 -1.69 12.00 6.37
CA PHE A 116 -0.92 12.37 7.54
C PHE A 116 0.43 11.64 7.57
N PHE A 117 0.47 10.32 7.38
CA PHE A 117 1.71 9.56 7.40
C PHE A 117 2.66 9.95 6.26
N VAL A 118 2.13 10.19 5.06
CA VAL A 118 2.93 10.65 3.90
C VAL A 118 3.64 11.96 4.19
N HIS A 119 2.96 12.92 4.82
CA HIS A 119 3.48 14.30 4.95
C HIS A 119 4.19 14.59 6.28
N ASN A 120 3.91 13.84 7.35
CA ASN A 120 4.41 14.14 8.70
C ASN A 120 5.56 13.23 9.17
N CYS A 121 5.99 12.29 8.33
CA CYS A 121 7.08 11.37 8.63
C CYS A 121 8.31 11.68 7.74
N PRO A 122 9.36 12.35 8.28
CA PRO A 122 10.46 12.90 7.47
C PRO A 122 11.37 11.82 6.84
N PHE A 123 11.38 10.61 7.40
CA PHE A 123 12.18 9.49 6.91
C PHE A 123 11.31 8.35 6.37
N HIS A 124 10.04 8.61 6.06
CA HIS A 124 9.12 7.58 5.61
C HIS A 124 9.48 7.11 4.20
N GLU A 125 9.97 5.88 4.10
CA GLU A 125 10.42 5.29 2.86
C GLU A 125 9.38 4.34 2.27
N GLN A 126 8.53 3.73 3.10
CA GLN A 126 7.68 2.62 2.67
C GLN A 126 6.27 2.66 3.28
N ILE A 127 5.25 2.60 2.42
CA ILE A 127 3.84 2.40 2.81
C ILE A 127 3.32 1.15 2.12
N PHE A 128 2.80 0.21 2.91
CA PHE A 128 2.17 -1.02 2.43
C PHE A 128 0.75 -1.11 2.99
N LEU A 129 -0.25 -1.00 2.12
CA LEU A 129 -1.66 -1.13 2.46
C LEU A 129 -2.24 -2.31 1.70
N TYR A 130 -2.87 -3.23 2.43
CA TYR A 130 -3.41 -4.46 1.86
C TYR A 130 -4.81 -4.76 2.41
N SER A 131 -5.76 -5.10 1.55
CA SER A 131 -7.12 -5.52 1.93
C SER A 131 -7.84 -4.48 2.81
N ILE A 132 -7.95 -3.25 2.30
CA ILE A 132 -8.63 -2.13 2.98
C ILE A 132 -10.03 -1.93 2.38
N GLU A 133 -11.06 -1.79 3.22
CA GLU A 133 -12.48 -1.71 2.80
C GLU A 133 -12.83 -0.49 1.93
N LYS A 134 -12.11 0.61 2.08
CA LYS A 134 -12.37 1.84 1.34
C LYS A 134 -11.18 2.75 1.36
N LEU A 135 -10.74 3.16 0.18
CA LEU A 135 -9.84 4.28 -0.07
C LEU A 135 -10.31 4.87 -1.38
N SER A 136 -10.81 6.10 -1.42
CA SER A 136 -11.42 6.59 -2.66
C SER A 136 -10.38 7.22 -3.58
N ASN A 137 -9.70 8.25 -3.10
CA ASN A 137 -8.67 8.96 -3.86
C ASN A 137 -7.47 9.17 -2.95
N LEU A 138 -6.28 8.83 -3.44
CA LEU A 138 -5.05 9.06 -2.69
C LEU A 138 -4.09 9.93 -3.50
N GLU A 139 -3.61 11.00 -2.87
CA GLU A 139 -2.59 11.89 -3.42
C GLU A 139 -1.29 11.73 -2.63
N VAL A 140 -0.23 11.27 -3.32
CA VAL A 140 1.12 11.15 -2.78
C VAL A 140 2.00 12.15 -3.51
N CYS A 141 1.84 13.43 -3.15
CA CYS A 141 2.41 14.56 -3.86
C CYS A 141 3.33 15.39 -2.95
N GLY A 142 4.58 15.58 -3.36
CA GLY A 142 5.50 16.46 -2.65
C GLY A 142 6.95 16.27 -3.10
N SER A 143 7.62 17.38 -3.42
CA SER A 143 9.01 17.35 -3.88
C SER A 143 10.00 16.91 -2.79
N SER A 144 9.65 17.08 -1.53
CA SER A 144 10.46 16.69 -0.36
C SER A 144 10.11 15.32 0.19
N LEU A 145 9.21 14.56 -0.44
CA LEU A 145 8.84 13.23 0.05
C LEU A 145 10.04 12.27 -0.03
N ALA A 146 10.29 11.58 1.08
CA ALA A 146 11.30 10.53 1.19
C ALA A 146 10.77 9.15 0.74
N LEU A 147 9.49 9.07 0.35
CA LEU A 147 8.81 7.83 0.02
C LEU A 147 9.45 7.17 -1.22
N LYS A 148 9.96 5.96 -1.04
CA LYS A 148 10.63 5.15 -2.08
C LYS A 148 9.74 4.03 -2.59
N HIS A 149 8.90 3.47 -1.72
CA HIS A 149 8.07 2.30 -1.98
C HIS A 149 6.63 2.56 -1.56
N LEU A 150 5.69 2.38 -2.49
CA LEU A 150 4.26 2.43 -2.22
C LEU A 150 3.63 1.15 -2.71
N GLU A 151 2.94 0.43 -1.83
CA GLU A 151 2.18 -0.77 -2.16
C GLU A 151 0.74 -0.64 -1.70
N LEU A 152 -0.19 -0.73 -2.65
CA LEU A 152 -1.62 -0.56 -2.46
C LEU A 152 -2.36 -1.71 -3.14
N CYS A 153 -2.61 -2.81 -2.43
CA CYS A 153 -3.16 -4.03 -3.02
C CYS A 153 -4.49 -4.45 -2.39
N CYS A 154 -5.38 -5.01 -3.22
CA CYS A 154 -6.71 -5.49 -2.80
C CYS A 154 -7.52 -4.41 -2.06
N ILE A 155 -7.49 -3.17 -2.55
CA ILE A 155 -8.24 -2.05 -1.95
C ILE A 155 -9.61 -1.95 -2.59
N TYR A 156 -10.66 -1.97 -1.76
CA TYR A 156 -12.05 -1.84 -2.20
C TYR A 156 -12.41 -0.37 -2.44
N ASP A 157 -13.29 -0.11 -3.41
CA ASP A 157 -13.74 1.24 -3.82
C ASP A 157 -12.60 2.21 -4.20
N PHE A 158 -11.49 1.70 -4.72
CA PHE A 158 -10.34 2.51 -5.12
C PHE A 158 -10.52 3.17 -6.49
N ILE A 159 -10.72 4.50 -6.48
CA ILE A 159 -11.10 5.27 -7.68
C ILE A 159 -9.86 5.80 -8.40
N SER A 160 -8.95 6.47 -7.67
CA SER A 160 -7.78 7.13 -8.28
C SER A 160 -6.57 7.19 -7.35
N LEU A 161 -5.38 7.21 -7.96
CA LEU A 161 -4.09 7.40 -7.32
C LEU A 161 -3.29 8.44 -8.10
N GLU A 162 -2.90 9.52 -7.44
CA GLU A 162 -1.90 10.44 -7.98
C GLU A 162 -0.59 10.31 -7.21
N VAL A 163 0.50 10.04 -7.92
CA VAL A 163 1.86 10.02 -7.34
C VAL A 163 2.71 11.08 -8.02
N SER A 164 3.18 12.03 -7.22
CA SER A 164 4.10 13.09 -7.61
C SER A 164 5.26 13.19 -6.62
N ALA A 165 6.18 12.24 -6.71
CA ALA A 165 7.30 12.08 -5.80
C ALA A 165 8.59 11.73 -6.56
N PRO A 166 9.60 12.61 -6.59
CA PRO A 166 10.80 12.41 -7.43
C PRO A 166 11.69 11.26 -6.95
N ASN A 167 11.71 10.99 -5.64
CA ASN A 167 12.54 9.93 -5.04
C ASN A 167 11.86 8.56 -5.05
N HIS A 168 10.65 8.45 -5.59
CA HIS A 168 9.88 7.21 -5.59
C HIS A 168 10.46 6.22 -6.59
N THR A 169 10.72 4.99 -6.13
CA THR A 169 11.46 3.97 -6.90
C THR A 169 10.63 2.76 -7.29
N SER A 170 9.59 2.45 -6.50
CA SER A 170 8.79 1.24 -6.65
C SER A 170 7.32 1.51 -6.32
N LEU A 171 6.45 1.17 -7.26
CA LEU A 171 5.01 1.27 -7.12
C LEU A 171 4.39 -0.11 -7.30
N SER A 172 3.66 -0.58 -6.29
CA SER A 172 2.77 -1.73 -6.40
C SER A 172 1.34 -1.26 -6.18
N VAL A 173 0.43 -1.49 -7.12
CA VAL A 173 -0.93 -0.99 -7.05
C VAL A 173 -1.92 -1.98 -7.65
N GLY A 174 -3.08 -2.16 -7.02
CA GLY A 174 -4.21 -2.85 -7.62
C GLY A 174 -4.84 -2.03 -8.74
N THR A 175 -5.79 -2.61 -9.47
CA THR A 175 -6.55 -1.86 -10.47
C THR A 175 -7.20 -0.62 -9.86
N THR A 176 -6.92 0.52 -10.48
CA THR A 176 -7.56 1.80 -10.23
C THR A 176 -7.93 2.43 -11.57
N ASN A 177 -9.04 3.14 -11.64
CA ASN A 177 -9.51 3.77 -12.88
C ASN A 177 -8.75 5.07 -13.19
N GLY A 178 -8.00 5.61 -12.23
CA GLY A 178 -7.31 6.88 -12.35
C GLY A 178 -5.90 6.85 -11.78
N LEU A 179 -5.00 6.07 -12.37
CA LEU A 179 -3.57 6.14 -12.05
C LEU A 179 -2.92 7.32 -12.77
N VAL A 180 -2.40 8.29 -12.01
CA VAL A 180 -1.71 9.47 -12.52
C VAL A 180 -0.30 9.53 -11.94
N LEU A 181 0.70 9.46 -12.81
CA LEU A 181 2.11 9.56 -12.42
C LEU A 181 2.71 10.87 -12.94
N ARG A 182 3.24 11.69 -12.04
CA ARG A 182 3.90 12.96 -12.36
C ARG A 182 5.25 13.03 -11.68
N ASN A 183 6.26 13.59 -12.35
CA ASN A 183 7.57 13.84 -11.73
C ASN A 183 8.18 12.63 -10.98
N VAL A 184 7.99 11.41 -11.50
CA VAL A 184 8.49 10.14 -10.92
C VAL A 184 9.76 9.67 -11.62
N SER A 185 10.80 10.50 -11.63
CA SER A 185 12.02 10.26 -12.42
C SER A 185 12.84 9.06 -11.95
N MET A 186 12.72 8.66 -10.68
CA MET A 186 13.43 7.50 -10.11
C MET A 186 12.61 6.19 -10.12
N LEU A 187 11.39 6.20 -10.64
CA LEU A 187 10.50 5.04 -10.64
C LEU A 187 11.03 3.99 -11.63
N VAL A 188 11.47 2.85 -11.11
CA VAL A 188 12.10 1.77 -11.88
C VAL A 188 11.37 0.44 -11.77
N ASP A 189 10.51 0.28 -10.78
CA ASP A 189 9.74 -0.93 -10.53
C ASP A 189 8.25 -0.61 -10.44
N ILE A 190 7.46 -1.25 -11.29
CA ILE A 190 6.00 -1.12 -11.27
C ILE A 190 5.38 -2.52 -11.26
N HIS A 191 4.50 -2.73 -10.30
CA HIS A 191 3.73 -3.95 -10.14
C HIS A 191 2.23 -3.64 -10.09
N ILE A 192 1.48 -4.19 -11.03
CA ILE A 192 0.01 -4.17 -10.99
C ILE A 192 -0.44 -5.49 -10.36
N CYS A 193 -0.80 -5.47 -9.07
CA CYS A 193 -0.85 -6.68 -8.24
C CYS A 193 -2.18 -7.45 -8.29
N CYS A 194 -3.28 -6.81 -8.67
CA CYS A 194 -4.60 -7.44 -8.72
C CYS A 194 -5.60 -6.61 -9.53
N GLY A 195 -6.66 -7.26 -10.00
CA GLY A 195 -7.78 -6.63 -10.69
C GLY A 195 -7.64 -6.60 -12.21
N LYS A 196 -8.69 -6.07 -12.87
CA LYS A 196 -8.74 -5.96 -14.32
C LYS A 196 -7.81 -4.85 -14.81
N VAL A 197 -6.80 -5.19 -15.59
CA VAL A 197 -5.89 -4.16 -16.15
C VAL A 197 -6.47 -3.58 -17.45
N GLU A 198 -6.72 -2.27 -17.48
CA GLU A 198 -7.03 -1.55 -18.71
C GLU A 198 -5.73 -1.06 -19.37
N ILE A 199 -5.21 -1.84 -20.32
CA ILE A 199 -3.88 -1.58 -20.91
C ILE A 199 -3.73 -0.17 -21.50
N PRO A 200 -4.70 0.41 -22.24
CA PRO A 200 -4.55 1.78 -22.73
C PRO A 200 -4.37 2.82 -21.62
N LEU A 201 -5.08 2.65 -20.50
CA LEU A 201 -4.94 3.53 -19.33
C LEU A 201 -3.59 3.32 -18.64
N LEU A 202 -3.17 2.06 -18.50
CA LEU A 202 -1.86 1.74 -17.95
C LEU A 202 -0.74 2.37 -18.79
N VAL A 203 -0.76 2.14 -20.10
CA VAL A 203 0.23 2.72 -21.03
C VAL A 203 0.25 4.24 -20.88
N ALA A 204 -0.92 4.90 -20.87
CA ALA A 204 -1.03 6.34 -20.69
C ALA A 204 -0.41 6.82 -19.37
N ALA A 205 -0.64 6.12 -18.26
CA ALA A 205 -0.07 6.42 -16.96
C ALA A 205 1.46 6.24 -16.94
N LEU A 206 1.97 5.24 -17.66
CA LEU A 206 3.39 4.91 -17.68
C LEU A 206 4.24 5.79 -18.59
N ILE A 207 3.65 6.54 -19.53
CA ILE A 207 4.37 7.36 -20.53
C ILE A 207 5.51 8.18 -19.93
N CYS A 208 5.30 8.77 -18.74
CA CYS A 208 6.30 9.62 -18.09
C CYS A 208 7.51 8.85 -17.53
N CYS A 209 7.44 7.52 -17.44
CA CYS A 209 8.47 6.69 -16.85
C CYS A 209 8.99 5.50 -17.67
N LEU A 210 8.50 5.32 -18.90
CA LEU A 210 8.92 4.22 -19.80
C LEU A 210 10.45 4.15 -20.01
N SER A 211 11.12 5.30 -20.09
CA SER A 211 12.55 5.38 -20.41
C SER A 211 13.48 4.89 -19.28
N GLN A 212 12.97 4.86 -18.05
CA GLN A 212 13.72 4.44 -16.86
C GLN A 212 13.24 3.11 -16.27
N LEU A 213 12.04 2.66 -16.62
CA LEU A 213 11.43 1.45 -16.06
C LEU A 213 12.32 0.22 -16.31
N GLN A 214 12.60 -0.53 -15.25
CA GLN A 214 13.45 -1.72 -15.28
C GLN A 214 12.66 -3.00 -15.00
N ILE A 215 11.63 -2.92 -14.16
CA ILE A 215 10.77 -4.04 -13.80
C ILE A 215 9.33 -3.61 -14.04
N LEU A 216 8.62 -4.41 -14.83
CA LEU A 216 7.17 -4.31 -15.01
C LEU A 216 6.56 -5.67 -14.67
N SER A 217 5.68 -5.69 -13.69
CA SER A 217 4.98 -6.90 -13.28
C SER A 217 3.47 -6.65 -13.40
N LEU A 218 2.76 -7.53 -14.11
CA LEU A 218 1.32 -7.39 -14.39
C LEU A 218 0.59 -8.64 -13.93
N TRP A 219 -0.41 -8.47 -13.07
CA TRP A 219 -1.40 -9.49 -12.77
C TRP A 219 -2.58 -9.35 -13.73
N LEU A 220 -2.92 -10.44 -14.42
CA LEU A 220 -3.84 -10.44 -15.54
C LEU A 220 -4.84 -11.58 -15.40
N GLU A 221 -6.07 -11.36 -15.85
CA GLU A 221 -7.00 -12.46 -16.07
C GLU A 221 -6.64 -13.15 -17.40
N ILE A 222 -6.82 -14.48 -17.51
CA ILE A 222 -6.46 -15.24 -18.73
C ILE A 222 -7.14 -14.68 -19.99
N HIS A 223 -8.37 -14.19 -19.89
CA HIS A 223 -9.04 -13.55 -21.03
C HIS A 223 -8.31 -12.29 -21.51
N GLN A 224 -7.66 -11.54 -20.62
CA GLN A 224 -6.88 -10.34 -20.97
C GLN A 224 -5.53 -10.69 -21.61
N ALA A 225 -4.97 -11.84 -21.24
CA ALA A 225 -3.69 -12.32 -21.76
C ALA A 225 -3.71 -12.47 -23.29
N ARG A 226 -4.86 -12.88 -23.87
CA ARG A 226 -5.06 -12.97 -25.33
C ARG A 226 -4.99 -11.61 -26.03
N HIS A 227 -5.38 -10.54 -25.36
CA HIS A 227 -5.30 -9.18 -25.90
C HIS A 227 -3.90 -8.60 -25.77
N ILE A 228 -3.13 -9.00 -24.75
CA ILE A 228 -1.76 -8.53 -24.54
C ILE A 228 -0.79 -9.03 -25.61
N VAL A 229 -0.97 -10.25 -26.12
CA VAL A 229 -0.16 -10.77 -27.24
C VAL A 229 -0.32 -9.90 -28.51
N LEU A 230 -1.41 -9.13 -28.62
CA LEU A 230 -1.68 -8.22 -29.74
C LEU A 230 -1.29 -6.76 -29.48
N LEU A 231 -0.76 -6.46 -28.29
CA LEU A 231 -0.48 -5.09 -27.88
C LEU A 231 0.98 -4.73 -28.13
N ASN A 232 1.18 -3.69 -28.94
CA ASN A 232 2.47 -3.02 -29.04
C ASN A 232 2.69 -2.20 -27.76
N PHE A 233 3.31 -2.81 -26.76
CA PHE A 233 3.85 -2.03 -25.65
C PHE A 233 4.78 -0.96 -26.22
N PRO A 234 4.75 0.27 -25.68
CA PRO A 234 5.70 1.28 -26.08
C PRO A 234 7.12 0.83 -25.71
N ASP A 235 8.11 1.36 -26.43
CA ASP A 235 9.52 1.03 -26.19
C ASP A 235 9.92 1.36 -24.75
N MET A 236 10.40 0.33 -24.03
CA MET A 236 10.95 0.45 -22.68
C MET A 236 12.43 0.06 -22.72
N PRO A 237 13.33 0.98 -23.10
CA PRO A 237 14.71 0.66 -23.46
C PRO A 237 15.57 0.11 -22.31
N LYS A 238 15.14 0.32 -21.06
CA LYS A 238 15.83 -0.15 -19.85
C LYS A 238 15.14 -1.33 -19.16
N LEU A 239 14.06 -1.87 -19.74
CA LEU A 239 13.33 -2.96 -19.14
C LEU A 239 14.21 -4.22 -19.09
N LYS A 240 14.44 -4.72 -17.88
CA LYS A 240 15.23 -5.92 -17.60
C LYS A 240 14.36 -7.12 -17.28
N LYS A 241 13.15 -6.88 -16.75
CA LYS A 241 12.25 -7.91 -16.27
C LYS A 241 10.80 -7.52 -16.57
N LEU A 242 10.13 -8.37 -17.34
CA LEU A 242 8.68 -8.35 -17.53
C LEU A 242 8.10 -9.60 -16.87
N VAL A 243 7.22 -9.43 -15.90
CA VAL A 243 6.49 -10.53 -15.24
C VAL A 243 5.03 -10.44 -15.63
N LEU A 244 4.50 -11.50 -16.20
CA LEU A 244 3.08 -11.64 -16.47
C LEU A 244 2.54 -12.77 -15.59
N SER A 245 1.74 -12.42 -14.60
CA SER A 245 1.05 -13.34 -13.70
C SER A 245 -0.38 -13.49 -14.17
N PHE A 246 -0.89 -14.72 -14.20
CA PHE A 246 -2.23 -15.00 -14.72
C PHE A 246 -3.12 -15.65 -13.67
N GLN A 247 -4.34 -15.15 -13.54
CA GLN A 247 -5.39 -15.83 -12.77
C GLN A 247 -6.22 -16.71 -13.71
N ALA A 248 -6.14 -18.03 -13.50
CA ALA A 248 -6.98 -19.01 -14.16
C ALA A 248 -8.23 -19.28 -13.31
N ASN A 249 -9.42 -19.16 -13.90
CA ASN A 249 -10.59 -19.82 -13.34
C ASN A 249 -10.46 -21.34 -13.60
N ARG A 250 -11.13 -22.16 -12.79
CA ARG A 250 -10.90 -23.63 -12.69
C ARG A 250 -10.96 -24.39 -14.03
N ASP A 251 -11.57 -23.82 -15.06
CA ASP A 251 -11.77 -24.45 -16.37
C ASP A 251 -10.93 -23.83 -17.51
N GLU A 252 -10.07 -22.86 -17.21
CA GLU A 252 -9.30 -22.13 -18.24
C GLU A 252 -7.86 -22.65 -18.38
N SER A 253 -7.50 -23.12 -19.58
CA SER A 253 -6.16 -23.61 -19.88
C SER A 253 -5.21 -22.46 -20.25
N VAL A 254 -4.10 -22.36 -19.52
CA VAL A 254 -3.02 -21.38 -19.75
C VAL A 254 -2.15 -21.74 -20.97
N LEU A 255 -2.31 -22.96 -21.52
CA LEU A 255 -1.46 -23.52 -22.58
C LEU A 255 -1.61 -22.82 -23.96
N GLN A 256 -2.56 -21.89 -24.11
CA GLN A 256 -2.77 -21.12 -25.35
C GLN A 256 -2.06 -19.76 -25.36
N LEU A 257 -1.32 -19.39 -24.32
CA LEU A 257 -0.56 -18.14 -24.27
C LEU A 257 0.79 -18.33 -24.95
N THR A 258 0.82 -18.25 -26.28
CA THR A 258 2.06 -18.10 -27.04
C THR A 258 2.50 -16.65 -26.98
N ILE A 259 3.64 -16.38 -26.34
CA ILE A 259 4.32 -15.09 -26.42
C ILE A 259 5.14 -15.15 -27.71
N GLU A 260 4.61 -14.60 -28.80
CA GLU A 260 5.39 -14.38 -30.01
C GLU A 260 6.18 -13.07 -29.85
N SER A 261 7.50 -13.17 -29.98
CA SER A 261 8.47 -12.07 -29.86
C SER A 261 8.64 -11.32 -31.18
#